data_AF-A0A7S3IWJ8-F1
#
_entry.id   AF-A0A7S3IWJ8-F1
#
_cell.length_a   1.000
_cell.length_b   1.000
_cell.length_c   1.000
_cell.angle_alpha   90.00
_cell.angle_beta   90.00
_cell.angle_gamma   90.00
#
_symmetry.space_group_name_H-M   'P 1'
#
loop_
_entity.id
_entity.type
_entity.pdbx_description
1 polymer ?
#
loop_
_entity_poly.entity_id
_entity_poly.type
_entity_poly.pdbx_seq_one_letter_code
_entity_poly.pdbx_strand_id
1 'polypeptide(L)'
;MQLNEPLLLEADLQENPRQSRASAGAPAKKEKFVAAGTKLRYRQEMEMLKQLESSDHHSKTDQLSTAINLDQLKKLKKLLAHNIKYFNHDEIISRTGGPWGRFQLIVLFACLISFSTEGFLIYNLAYLNLPPPYYCIDGSGFVNSCEMGDTCENIYNHDFTDVAKNMTVPPHTTNGYFMDQNNGLFLHNWIEEFDLRCSERWEIGLFGSIFFVGHVIGSIILSGLGDTVGRIPLMRVGQGATLISYIYIVYLAQ
;
A
#
# COMPACT_ATOMS: atom_id res chain seq x y z
N MET A 1 -38.48 -9.26 -13.59
CA MET A 1 -38.22 -10.70 -13.33
C MET A 1 -37.93 -10.81 -11.85
N GLN A 2 -38.97 -11.11 -11.06
CA GLN A 2 -38.90 -11.21 -9.60
C GLN A 2 -38.46 -12.62 -9.23
N LEU A 3 -37.42 -12.75 -8.41
CA LEU A 3 -37.09 -13.98 -7.69
C LEU A 3 -37.14 -13.67 -6.20
N ASN A 4 -38.11 -14.32 -5.56
CA ASN A 4 -38.37 -14.35 -4.13
C ASN A 4 -37.62 -15.54 -3.48
N GLU A 5 -37.41 -15.40 -2.17
CA GLU A 5 -37.19 -16.43 -1.12
C GLU A 5 -35.79 -17.10 -0.96
N PRO A 6 -35.46 -17.69 0.22
CA PRO A 6 -35.89 -17.35 1.60
C PRO A 6 -34.79 -17.44 2.70
N LEU A 7 -35.11 -16.81 3.84
CA LEU A 7 -34.98 -17.22 5.25
C LEU A 7 -34.14 -18.48 5.64
N LEU A 8 -33.19 -18.32 6.58
CA LEU A 8 -32.78 -19.28 7.64
C LEU A 8 -31.96 -18.49 8.69
N LEU A 9 -32.53 -18.12 9.84
CA LEU A 9 -32.69 -18.85 11.11
C LEU A 9 -31.52 -18.66 12.09
N GLU A 10 -31.90 -18.17 13.27
CA GLU A 10 -31.10 -17.88 14.46
C GLU A 10 -30.36 -19.10 15.03
N ALA A 11 -29.21 -18.83 15.64
CA ALA A 11 -28.73 -19.62 16.78
C ALA A 11 -27.98 -18.70 17.75
N ASP A 12 -28.68 -18.38 18.84
CA ASP A 12 -28.14 -17.86 20.09
C ASP A 12 -27.04 -18.75 20.66
N LEU A 13 -25.93 -18.15 21.05
CA LEU A 13 -25.09 -18.68 22.14
C LEU A 13 -24.67 -17.52 23.04
N GLN A 14 -25.49 -17.32 24.08
CA GLN A 14 -25.10 -16.69 25.32
C GLN A 14 -24.02 -17.52 26.01
N GLU A 15 -22.89 -16.92 26.35
CA GLU A 15 -22.18 -17.28 27.57
C GLU A 15 -21.33 -16.09 28.09
N ASN A 16 -21.61 -15.71 29.33
CA ASN A 16 -20.94 -14.76 30.21
C ASN A 16 -21.25 -15.25 31.65
N PRO A 17 -20.60 -14.84 32.77
CA PRO A 17 -19.27 -14.26 33.03
C PRO A 17 -18.46 -15.09 34.07
N ARG A 18 -17.16 -14.76 34.25
CA ARG A 18 -16.49 -14.45 35.55
C ARG A 18 -14.96 -14.43 35.36
N GLN A 19 -14.30 -13.27 35.48
CA GLN A 19 -13.74 -12.68 36.71
C GLN A 19 -12.49 -13.39 37.27
N SER A 20 -11.31 -12.78 37.13
CA SER A 20 -10.34 -12.59 38.23
C SER A 20 -9.22 -11.60 37.87
N ARG A 21 -8.84 -10.80 38.88
CA ARG A 21 -7.84 -9.72 38.93
C ARG A 21 -6.40 -10.24 39.05
N ALA A 22 -5.43 -9.41 38.60
CA ALA A 22 -4.19 -8.97 39.31
C ALA A 22 -3.23 -8.37 38.26
N SER A 23 -2.88 -7.07 38.27
CA SER A 23 -1.86 -6.36 39.08
C SER A 23 -0.38 -6.69 38.74
N ALA A 24 0.43 -5.62 38.69
CA ALA A 24 1.89 -5.51 38.47
C ALA A 24 2.36 -5.59 36.99
N GLY A 25 3.22 -4.73 36.44
CA GLY A 25 4.13 -3.72 36.99
C GLY A 25 5.52 -3.85 36.34
N ALA A 26 5.77 -3.12 35.23
CA ALA A 26 7.08 -2.78 34.60
C ALA A 26 8.11 -3.91 34.27
N PRO A 27 9.23 -3.68 33.54
CA PRO A 27 9.56 -2.73 32.48
C PRO A 27 9.99 -3.41 31.15
N ALA A 28 9.39 -3.02 30.02
CA ALA A 28 9.81 -3.45 28.69
C ALA A 28 11.02 -2.62 28.19
N LYS A 29 12.25 -2.99 28.57
CA LYS A 29 13.47 -2.34 28.01
C LYS A 29 14.70 -3.23 27.83
N LYS A 30 14.62 -4.56 27.97
CA LYS A 30 15.80 -5.46 27.87
C LYS A 30 15.93 -6.32 26.61
N GLU A 31 14.92 -6.45 25.76
CA GLU A 31 15.02 -7.38 24.61
C GLU A 31 15.71 -6.83 23.36
N LYS A 32 15.85 -5.51 23.20
CA LYS A 32 16.47 -4.93 22.00
C LYS A 32 18.00 -5.07 21.94
N PHE A 33 18.67 -5.44 23.03
CA PHE A 33 20.12 -5.64 23.04
C PHE A 33 20.55 -7.08 22.70
N VAL A 34 19.64 -8.05 22.70
CA VAL A 34 19.98 -9.47 22.49
C VAL A 34 20.04 -9.83 21.00
N ALA A 35 19.25 -9.17 20.15
CA ALA A 35 19.21 -9.45 18.71
C ALA A 35 20.38 -8.82 17.92
N ALA A 36 20.92 -7.68 18.37
CA ALA A 36 22.09 -7.06 17.74
C ALA A 36 23.40 -7.80 18.07
N GLY A 37 23.53 -8.33 19.29
CA GLY A 37 24.70 -9.10 19.72
C GLY A 37 24.82 -10.47 19.04
N THR A 38 23.71 -11.12 18.70
CA THR A 38 23.72 -12.43 18.04
C THR A 38 24.18 -12.34 16.59
N LYS A 39 23.77 -11.32 15.83
CA LYS A 39 24.19 -11.16 14.43
C LYS A 39 25.68 -10.82 14.29
N LEU A 40 26.26 -10.08 15.25
CA LEU A 40 27.70 -9.78 15.29
C LEU A 40 28.53 -11.03 15.63
N ARG A 41 28.02 -11.87 16.55
CA ARG A 41 28.69 -13.09 16.99
C ARG A 41 28.80 -14.14 15.88
N TYR A 42 27.74 -14.33 15.10
CA TYR A 42 27.78 -15.24 13.94
C TYR A 42 28.74 -14.78 12.84
N ARG A 43 28.89 -13.46 12.64
CA ARG A 43 29.84 -12.92 11.65
C ARG A 43 31.29 -13.14 12.08
N GLN A 44 31.58 -12.91 13.36
CA GLN A 44 32.90 -13.18 13.94
C GLN A 44 33.26 -14.67 13.96
N GLU A 45 32.30 -15.56 14.25
CA GLU A 45 32.53 -17.01 14.21
C GLU A 45 32.77 -17.52 12.78
N MET A 46 32.10 -16.97 11.77
CA MET A 46 32.34 -17.32 10.36
C MET A 46 33.66 -16.79 9.80
N GLU A 47 34.14 -15.63 10.24
CA GLU A 47 35.47 -15.12 9.86
C GLU A 47 36.60 -15.94 10.51
N MET A 48 36.44 -16.37 11.76
CA MET A 48 37.39 -17.30 12.41
C MET A 48 37.46 -18.64 11.68
N LEU A 49 36.33 -19.19 11.23
CA LEU A 49 36.32 -20.45 10.47
C LEU A 49 37.02 -20.33 9.11
N LYS A 50 36.87 -19.18 8.42
CA LYS A 50 37.61 -18.92 7.18
C LYS A 50 39.12 -18.79 7.38
N GLN A 51 39.55 -18.19 8.50
CA GLN A 51 40.98 -18.09 8.85
C GLN A 51 41.59 -19.45 9.24
N LEU A 52 40.80 -20.32 9.88
CA LEU A 52 41.19 -21.69 10.16
C LEU A 52 41.32 -22.51 8.88
N GLU A 53 40.41 -22.33 7.92
CA GLU A 53 40.44 -23.04 6.63
C GLU A 53 41.57 -22.53 5.70
N SER A 54 41.94 -21.24 5.78
CA SER A 54 43.07 -20.71 5.00
C SER A 54 44.44 -21.01 5.59
N SER A 55 44.53 -21.41 6.86
CA SER A 55 45.81 -21.76 7.52
C SER A 55 46.25 -23.20 7.25
N ASP A 56 45.39 -24.04 6.68
CA ASP A 56 45.67 -25.47 6.44
C ASP A 56 46.55 -25.73 5.19
N HIS A 57 46.96 -24.68 4.47
CA HIS A 57 47.69 -24.82 3.20
C HIS A 57 49.23 -24.65 3.31
N HIS A 58 49.79 -24.39 4.50
CA HIS A 58 51.23 -24.11 4.63
C HIS A 58 51.85 -24.59 5.95
N SER A 59 52.02 -25.90 6.16
CA SER A 59 53.23 -26.48 6.79
C SER A 59 53.14 -28.01 6.91
N LYS A 60 54.03 -28.70 6.20
CA LYS A 60 54.29 -30.15 6.32
C LYS A 60 55.25 -30.40 7.50
N THR A 61 54.78 -30.30 8.74
CA THR A 61 55.43 -30.89 9.93
C THR A 61 54.49 -30.66 11.13
N ASP A 62 53.59 -31.61 11.38
CA ASP A 62 52.97 -31.95 12.67
C ASP A 62 51.70 -32.80 12.44
N GLN A 63 51.88 -33.99 11.84
CA GLN A 63 50.78 -34.92 11.58
C GLN A 63 50.11 -35.47 12.86
N LEU A 64 50.66 -35.19 14.04
CA LEU A 64 50.10 -35.64 15.33
C LEU A 64 49.28 -34.56 16.05
N SER A 65 49.54 -33.27 15.82
CA SER A 65 48.78 -32.16 16.42
C SER A 65 47.51 -31.82 15.62
N THR A 66 47.49 -32.15 14.32
CA THR A 66 46.37 -31.86 13.41
C THR A 66 45.19 -32.83 13.59
N ALA A 67 45.44 -34.09 13.97
CA ALA A 67 44.38 -35.08 14.22
C ALA A 67 43.56 -34.75 15.48
N ILE A 68 44.18 -34.14 16.50
CA ILE A 68 43.53 -33.75 17.76
C ILE A 68 42.55 -32.59 17.52
N ASN A 69 42.85 -31.68 16.59
CA ASN A 69 41.94 -30.58 16.22
C ASN A 69 40.78 -31.03 15.33
N LEU A 70 40.99 -32.00 14.44
CA LEU A 70 39.94 -32.46 13.53
C LEU A 70 38.81 -33.20 14.28
N ASP A 71 39.14 -33.99 15.31
CA ASP A 71 38.14 -34.74 16.08
C ASP A 71 37.31 -33.81 16.98
N GLN A 72 37.94 -32.78 17.56
CA GLN A 72 37.25 -31.71 18.28
C GLN A 72 36.32 -30.92 17.34
N LEU A 73 36.78 -30.58 16.14
CA LEU A 73 35.97 -29.88 15.13
C LEU A 73 34.76 -30.72 14.67
N LYS A 74 34.94 -32.04 14.49
CA LYS A 74 33.84 -32.96 14.17
C LYS A 74 32.84 -33.08 15.30
N LYS A 75 33.30 -33.16 16.56
CA LYS A 75 32.43 -33.12 17.75
C LYS A 75 31.66 -31.82 17.84
N LEU A 76 32.31 -30.69 17.60
CA LEU A 76 31.69 -29.36 17.62
C LEU A 76 30.64 -29.21 16.51
N LYS A 77 30.96 -29.61 15.27
CA LYS A 77 30.00 -29.65 14.16
C LYS A 77 28.81 -30.56 14.46
N LYS A 78 29.03 -31.72 15.09
CA LYS A 78 27.97 -32.66 15.48
C LYS A 78 27.07 -32.08 16.59
N LEU A 79 27.64 -31.35 17.55
CA LEU A 79 26.90 -30.65 18.61
C LEU A 79 26.11 -29.45 18.06
N LEU A 80 26.68 -28.71 17.12
CA LEU A 80 26.01 -27.61 16.42
C LEU A 80 24.86 -28.13 15.55
N ALA A 81 25.10 -29.19 14.76
CA ALA A 81 24.08 -29.81 13.92
C ALA A 81 22.92 -30.40 14.74
N HIS A 82 23.19 -30.91 15.95
CA HIS A 82 22.14 -31.44 16.83
C HIS A 82 21.31 -30.35 17.52
N ASN A 83 21.82 -29.12 17.61
CA ASN A 83 21.10 -28.00 18.26
C ASN A 83 20.37 -27.07 17.29
N ILE A 84 20.61 -27.17 15.99
CA ILE A 84 19.85 -26.41 15.00
C ILE A 84 18.51 -27.14 14.78
N LYS A 85 17.49 -26.70 15.52
CA LYS A 85 16.13 -27.20 15.35
C LYS A 85 15.54 -26.54 14.11
N TYR A 86 15.48 -27.28 13.01
CA TYR A 86 14.77 -26.85 11.80
C TYR A 86 13.28 -26.94 12.08
N PHE A 87 12.60 -25.79 12.10
CA PHE A 87 11.16 -25.74 12.24
C PHE A 87 10.53 -25.74 10.85
N ASN A 88 9.59 -26.67 10.64
CA ASN A 88 8.72 -26.63 9.47
C ASN A 88 7.76 -25.43 9.57
N HIS A 89 7.32 -24.93 8.42
CA HIS A 89 6.46 -23.75 8.33
C HIS A 89 5.19 -23.89 9.19
N ASP A 90 4.53 -25.05 9.13
CA ASP A 90 3.31 -25.34 9.89
C ASP A 90 3.55 -25.39 11.40
N GLU A 91 4.76 -25.79 11.83
CA GLU A 91 5.13 -25.80 13.24
C GLU A 91 5.37 -24.38 13.77
N ILE A 92 5.91 -23.49 12.94
CA ILE A 92 6.05 -22.07 13.30
C ILE A 92 4.65 -21.43 13.43
N ILE A 93 3.77 -21.68 12.46
CA ILE A 93 2.40 -21.13 12.45
C ILE A 93 1.62 -21.57 13.68
N SER A 94 1.62 -22.88 13.99
CA SER A 94 0.94 -23.42 15.16
C SER A 94 1.47 -22.83 16.47
N ARG A 95 2.79 -22.60 16.58
CA ARG A 95 3.38 -21.94 17.76
C ARG A 95 3.09 -20.46 17.87
N THR A 96 2.86 -19.76 16.76
CA THR A 96 2.44 -18.35 16.77
C THR A 96 0.95 -18.14 17.07
N GLY A 97 0.23 -19.20 17.45
CA GLY A 97 -1.18 -19.15 17.81
C GLY A 97 -2.13 -19.73 16.76
N GLY A 98 -1.60 -20.46 15.77
CA GLY A 98 -2.40 -21.05 14.69
C GLY A 98 -2.94 -20.01 13.69
N PRO A 99 -3.87 -20.40 12.80
CA PRO A 99 -4.42 -19.55 11.73
C PRO A 99 -5.28 -18.37 12.23
N TRP A 100 -5.63 -18.34 13.52
CA TRP A 100 -6.40 -17.27 14.17
C TRP A 100 -5.61 -16.60 15.29
N GLY A 101 -4.28 -16.71 15.24
CA GLY A 101 -3.41 -16.06 16.22
C GLY A 101 -3.59 -14.53 16.20
N ARG A 102 -3.48 -13.90 17.38
CA ARG A 102 -3.63 -12.43 17.52
C ARG A 102 -2.77 -11.64 16.54
N PHE A 103 -1.54 -12.10 16.29
CA PHE A 103 -0.63 -11.45 15.35
C PHE A 103 -1.16 -11.50 13.91
N GLN A 104 -1.67 -12.65 13.46
CA GLN A 104 -2.19 -12.80 12.11
C GLN A 104 -3.44 -11.95 11.89
N LEU A 105 -4.32 -11.88 12.89
CA LEU A 105 -5.51 -11.04 12.84
C LEU A 105 -5.15 -9.54 12.76
N ILE A 106 -4.17 -9.09 13.55
CA ILE A 106 -3.67 -7.70 13.47
C ILE A 106 -3.09 -7.40 12.08
N VAL A 107 -2.27 -8.30 11.54
CA VAL A 107 -1.69 -8.12 10.19
C VAL A 107 -2.76 -8.13 9.11
N LEU A 108 -3.75 -9.01 9.21
CA LEU A 108 -4.88 -9.08 8.28
C LEU A 108 -5.63 -7.74 8.23
N PHE A 109 -6.03 -7.21 9.38
CA PHE A 109 -6.71 -5.90 9.44
C PHE A 109 -5.81 -4.77 8.93
N ALA A 110 -4.52 -4.77 9.28
CA ALA A 110 -3.59 -3.77 8.77
C ALA A 110 -3.50 -3.83 7.23
N CYS A 111 -3.39 -5.01 6.64
CA CYS A 111 -3.37 -5.20 5.19
C CYS A 111 -4.70 -4.77 4.54
N LEU A 112 -5.85 -5.13 5.12
CA LEU A 112 -7.17 -4.73 4.62
C LEU A 112 -7.33 -3.20 4.60
N ILE A 113 -6.90 -2.52 5.66
CA ILE A 113 -6.90 -1.05 5.70
C ILE A 113 -5.96 -0.48 4.63
N SER A 114 -4.77 -1.05 4.49
CA SER A 114 -3.78 -0.61 3.48
C SER A 114 -4.32 -0.70 2.06
N PHE A 115 -4.90 -1.85 1.70
CA PHE A 115 -5.46 -2.07 0.36
C PHE A 115 -6.70 -1.21 0.11
N SER A 116 -7.53 -0.98 1.14
CA SER A 116 -8.72 -0.13 1.01
C SER A 116 -8.36 1.33 0.75
N THR A 117 -7.38 1.88 1.49
CA THR A 117 -7.00 3.29 1.37
C THR A 117 -6.30 3.58 0.04
N GLU A 118 -5.40 2.70 -0.41
CA GLU A 118 -4.71 2.85 -1.70
C GLU A 118 -5.64 2.56 -2.89
N GLY A 119 -6.48 1.53 -2.77
CA GLY A 119 -7.40 1.12 -3.83
C GLY A 119 -8.39 2.23 -4.19
N PHE A 120 -8.91 2.96 -3.21
CA PHE A 120 -9.85 4.05 -3.47
C PHE A 120 -9.28 5.09 -4.45
N LEU A 121 -8.03 5.54 -4.26
CA LEU A 121 -7.44 6.53 -5.15
C LEU A 121 -7.14 5.93 -6.52
N ILE A 122 -6.52 4.73 -6.55
CA ILE A 122 -6.10 4.09 -7.80
C ILE A 122 -7.29 3.77 -8.71
N TYR A 123 -8.38 3.23 -8.16
CA TYR A 123 -9.56 2.87 -8.96
C TYR A 123 -10.31 4.11 -9.44
N ASN A 124 -10.34 5.19 -8.65
CA ASN A 124 -11.01 6.44 -9.05
C ASN A 124 -10.14 7.31 -9.97
N LEU A 125 -8.83 7.11 -10.02
CA LEU A 125 -7.91 7.91 -10.83
C LEU A 125 -8.30 7.94 -12.32
N ALA A 126 -8.82 6.84 -12.86
CA ALA A 126 -9.30 6.80 -14.24
C ALA A 126 -10.51 7.71 -14.46
N TYR A 127 -11.45 7.74 -13.51
CA TYR A 127 -12.63 8.60 -13.56
C TYR A 127 -12.29 10.07 -13.30
N LEU A 128 -11.34 10.34 -12.41
CA LEU A 128 -10.87 11.69 -12.11
C LEU A 128 -10.15 12.36 -13.29
N ASN A 129 -9.55 11.56 -14.19
CA ASN A 129 -8.90 12.02 -15.42
C ASN A 129 -9.76 11.82 -16.68
N LEU A 130 -10.99 11.36 -16.56
CA LEU A 130 -11.87 11.14 -17.71
C LEU A 130 -12.56 12.46 -18.07
N PRO A 131 -12.35 13.03 -19.28
CA PRO A 131 -13.03 14.26 -19.67
C PRO A 131 -14.55 14.06 -19.72
N PRO A 132 -15.34 15.03 -19.25
CA PRO A 132 -16.80 14.96 -19.36
C PRO A 132 -17.22 15.09 -20.83
N PRO A 133 -18.44 14.64 -21.18
CA PRO A 133 -19.00 14.89 -22.50
C PRO A 133 -19.34 16.39 -22.67
N TYR A 134 -18.78 17.01 -23.71
CA TYR A 134 -19.04 18.41 -24.03
C TYR A 134 -20.10 18.55 -25.13
N TYR A 135 -20.95 19.55 -24.97
CA TYR A 135 -21.91 19.99 -25.98
C TYR A 135 -21.61 21.43 -26.37
N CYS A 136 -21.45 21.67 -27.66
CA CYS A 136 -21.22 22.99 -28.22
C CYS A 136 -22.50 23.53 -28.84
N ILE A 137 -22.72 24.83 -28.67
CA ILE A 137 -23.85 25.58 -29.21
C ILE A 137 -23.33 26.60 -30.19
N ASP A 138 -23.87 26.60 -31.41
CA ASP A 138 -23.58 27.64 -32.39
C ASP A 138 -24.48 28.89 -32.22
N GLY A 139 -24.15 29.97 -32.93
CA GLY A 139 -24.91 31.21 -32.91
C GLY A 139 -26.30 31.09 -33.55
N SER A 140 -26.64 29.94 -34.13
CA SER A 140 -27.98 29.61 -34.61
C SER A 140 -28.81 28.86 -33.55
N GLY A 141 -28.18 28.47 -32.43
CA GLY A 141 -28.80 27.71 -31.37
C GLY A 141 -28.78 26.20 -31.56
N PHE A 142 -28.03 25.70 -32.53
CA PHE A 142 -27.90 24.27 -32.78
C PHE A 142 -26.89 23.66 -31.81
N VAL A 143 -27.32 22.60 -31.13
CA VAL A 143 -26.54 21.89 -30.11
C VAL A 143 -25.95 20.62 -30.72
N ASN A 144 -24.63 20.47 -30.66
CA ASN A 144 -23.93 19.26 -31.09
C ASN A 144 -22.98 18.76 -30.00
N SER A 145 -22.71 17.45 -29.99
CA SER A 145 -21.57 16.92 -29.24
C SER A 145 -20.27 17.34 -29.94
N CYS A 146 -19.31 17.86 -29.17
CA CYS A 146 -18.01 18.32 -29.66
C CYS A 146 -16.88 17.68 -28.85
N GLU A 147 -15.66 17.69 -29.41
CA GLU A 147 -14.50 17.23 -28.66
C GLU A 147 -14.04 18.28 -27.65
N MET A 148 -13.32 17.84 -26.62
CA MET A 148 -12.75 18.72 -25.60
C MET A 148 -11.92 19.87 -26.21
N GLY A 149 -11.14 19.60 -27.27
CA GLY A 149 -10.33 20.62 -27.94
C GLY A 149 -11.13 21.73 -28.61
N ASP A 150 -12.34 21.42 -29.11
CA ASP A 150 -13.20 22.39 -29.79
C ASP A 150 -13.70 23.46 -28.82
N THR A 151 -13.88 23.09 -27.54
CA THR A 151 -14.31 24.01 -26.47
C THR A 151 -13.30 25.11 -26.18
N CYS A 152 -12.05 24.93 -26.62
CA CYS A 152 -10.95 25.86 -26.42
C CYS A 152 -10.72 26.79 -27.62
N GLU A 153 -11.42 26.55 -28.73
CA GLU A 153 -11.39 27.47 -29.86
C GLU A 153 -12.09 28.79 -29.50
N ASN A 154 -11.64 29.90 -30.09
CA ASN A 154 -12.23 31.23 -29.87
C ASN A 154 -13.75 31.30 -30.13
N ILE A 155 -14.28 30.35 -30.93
CA ILE A 155 -15.70 30.25 -31.23
C ILE A 155 -16.46 29.71 -30.03
N TYR A 156 -16.00 28.66 -29.37
CA TYR A 156 -16.74 27.98 -28.31
C TYR A 156 -16.23 28.24 -26.90
N ASN A 157 -15.20 29.06 -26.67
CA ASN A 157 -14.57 29.30 -25.36
C ASN A 157 -15.46 29.94 -24.26
N HIS A 158 -16.77 30.09 -24.47
CA HIS A 158 -17.68 30.62 -23.47
C HIS A 158 -18.39 29.48 -22.73
N ASP A 159 -18.21 29.41 -21.41
CA ASP A 159 -18.85 28.41 -20.56
C ASP A 159 -20.32 28.80 -20.28
N PHE A 160 -21.24 27.90 -20.59
CA PHE A 160 -22.68 28.02 -20.32
C PHE A 160 -23.20 26.95 -19.36
N THR A 161 -22.34 26.19 -18.70
CA THR A 161 -22.71 25.07 -17.83
C THR A 161 -23.63 25.50 -16.69
N ASP A 162 -23.37 26.64 -16.05
CA ASP A 162 -24.22 27.17 -14.98
C ASP A 162 -25.58 27.68 -15.47
N VAL A 163 -25.65 28.15 -16.72
CA VAL A 163 -26.89 28.63 -17.35
C VAL A 163 -27.75 27.43 -17.76
N ALA A 164 -27.13 26.37 -18.29
CA ALA A 164 -27.79 25.13 -18.68
C ALA A 164 -28.49 24.42 -17.51
N LYS A 165 -28.02 24.59 -16.27
CA LYS A 165 -28.68 24.04 -15.06
C LYS A 165 -30.10 24.58 -14.85
N ASN A 166 -30.33 25.85 -15.16
CA ASN A 166 -31.56 26.57 -14.80
C ASN A 166 -32.43 26.92 -16.01
N MET A 167 -31.97 26.65 -17.22
CA MET A 167 -32.56 27.14 -18.46
C MET A 167 -32.68 26.01 -19.48
N THR A 168 -33.87 25.83 -20.05
CA THR A 168 -34.15 24.77 -21.04
C THR A 168 -33.45 24.99 -22.38
N VAL A 169 -32.91 26.17 -22.67
CA VAL A 169 -32.04 26.47 -23.83
C VAL A 169 -31.29 27.79 -23.55
N PRO A 170 -29.97 27.90 -23.76
CA PRO A 170 -29.28 29.20 -23.72
C PRO A 170 -29.81 30.13 -24.82
N PRO A 171 -29.87 31.46 -24.58
CA PRO A 171 -30.32 32.41 -25.59
C PRO A 171 -29.48 32.25 -26.88
N HIS A 172 -30.19 32.00 -27.99
CA HIS A 172 -29.73 31.62 -29.32
C HIS A 172 -28.83 32.65 -30.04
N THR A 173 -27.94 33.37 -29.36
CA THR A 173 -27.18 34.47 -29.95
C THR A 173 -25.68 34.40 -29.74
N THR A 174 -25.17 33.44 -28.95
CA THR A 174 -23.73 33.34 -28.66
C THR A 174 -23.23 31.91 -28.69
N ASN A 175 -22.12 31.71 -29.39
CA ASN A 175 -21.42 30.43 -29.42
C ASN A 175 -20.83 30.11 -28.05
N GLY A 176 -20.84 28.84 -27.64
CA GLY A 176 -20.12 28.37 -26.46
C GLY A 176 -20.32 26.89 -26.20
N TYR A 177 -19.89 26.41 -25.03
CA TYR A 177 -20.06 25.02 -24.61
C TYR A 177 -20.81 24.91 -23.28
N PHE A 178 -21.42 23.76 -23.03
CA PHE A 178 -21.96 23.39 -21.73
C PHE A 178 -21.80 21.88 -21.50
N MET A 179 -21.80 21.50 -20.24
CA MET A 179 -21.75 20.11 -19.81
C MET A 179 -23.11 19.70 -19.25
N ASP A 180 -23.67 18.58 -19.74
CA ASP A 180 -24.97 18.09 -19.28
C ASP A 180 -24.82 17.42 -17.92
N GLN A 181 -25.08 18.18 -16.86
CA GLN A 181 -24.99 17.70 -15.48
C GLN A 181 -26.13 16.77 -15.06
N ASN A 182 -27.20 16.69 -15.86
CA ASN A 182 -28.31 15.78 -15.59
C ASN A 182 -28.04 14.36 -16.10
N ASN A 183 -27.01 14.19 -16.91
CA ASN A 183 -26.59 12.88 -17.38
C ASN A 183 -25.94 12.11 -16.23
N GLY A 184 -26.32 10.84 -16.03
CA GLY A 184 -25.71 9.95 -15.03
C GLY A 184 -24.23 9.64 -15.28
N LEU A 185 -23.69 10.12 -16.41
CA LEU A 185 -22.27 10.05 -16.77
C LEU A 185 -21.48 11.30 -16.38
N PHE A 186 -22.12 12.36 -15.89
CA PHE A 186 -21.43 13.55 -15.41
C PHE A 186 -20.78 13.28 -14.05
N LEU A 187 -19.49 13.60 -13.94
CA LEU A 187 -18.71 13.46 -12.72
C LEU A 187 -17.85 14.71 -12.54
N HIS A 188 -18.02 15.42 -11.42
CA HIS A 188 -17.12 16.52 -11.03
C HIS A 188 -15.72 15.94 -10.81
N ASN A 189 -14.82 16.23 -11.73
CA ASN A 189 -13.51 15.58 -11.82
C ASN A 189 -12.38 16.61 -11.74
N TRP A 190 -11.14 16.14 -11.82
CA TRP A 190 -9.97 17.01 -11.74
C TRP A 190 -9.76 17.87 -12.97
N ILE A 191 -10.37 17.53 -14.11
CA ILE A 191 -10.26 18.34 -15.33
C ILE A 191 -11.01 19.66 -15.15
N GLU A 192 -12.20 19.63 -14.54
CA GLU A 192 -12.95 20.84 -14.21
C GLU A 192 -12.29 21.63 -13.08
N GLU A 193 -11.86 20.94 -12.01
CA GLU A 193 -11.27 21.60 -10.83
C GLU A 193 -9.94 22.32 -11.13
N PHE A 194 -9.10 21.73 -11.99
CA PHE A 194 -7.78 22.30 -12.35
C PHE A 194 -7.80 23.05 -13.68
N ASP A 195 -8.97 23.26 -14.28
CA ASP A 195 -9.14 23.88 -15.60
C ASP A 195 -8.26 23.28 -16.70
N LEU A 196 -8.14 21.94 -16.72
CA LEU A 196 -7.33 21.20 -17.68
C LEU A 196 -8.06 20.96 -19.01
N ARG A 197 -9.19 21.63 -19.24
CA ARG A 197 -10.02 21.46 -20.45
C ARG A 197 -9.25 21.75 -21.74
N CYS A 198 -8.34 22.73 -21.72
CA CYS A 198 -7.53 23.12 -22.88
C CYS A 198 -6.13 22.51 -22.89
N SER A 199 -5.86 21.59 -21.97
CA SER A 199 -4.60 20.87 -21.87
C SER A 199 -4.58 19.75 -22.91
N GLU A 200 -3.39 19.43 -23.42
CA GLU A 200 -3.26 18.33 -24.37
C GLU A 200 -3.53 16.99 -23.67
N ARG A 201 -4.09 16.00 -24.40
CA ARG A 201 -4.50 14.71 -23.81
C ARG A 201 -3.36 13.97 -23.10
N TRP A 202 -2.11 14.19 -23.51
CA TRP A 202 -0.94 13.57 -22.86
C TRP A 202 -0.57 14.23 -21.52
N GLU A 203 -0.90 15.51 -21.31
CA GLU A 203 -0.66 16.22 -20.04
C GLU A 203 -1.59 15.68 -18.96
N ILE A 204 -2.86 15.43 -19.30
CA ILE A 204 -3.83 14.76 -18.42
C ILE A 204 -3.35 13.33 -18.10
N GLY A 205 -2.87 12.60 -19.11
CA GLY A 205 -2.28 11.27 -18.90
C GLY A 205 -1.00 11.30 -18.04
N LEU A 206 -0.19 12.36 -18.16
CA LEU A 206 1.00 12.57 -17.35
C LEU A 206 0.63 12.78 -15.89
N PHE A 207 -0.45 13.52 -15.59
CA PHE A 207 -0.93 13.73 -14.23
C PHE A 207 -1.17 12.42 -13.49
N GLY A 208 -1.88 11.47 -14.13
CA GLY A 208 -2.05 10.12 -13.60
C GLY A 208 -0.73 9.32 -13.51
N SER A 209 0.19 9.53 -14.45
CA SER A 209 1.48 8.82 -14.47
C SER A 209 2.43 9.24 -13.34
N ILE A 210 2.40 10.52 -12.94
CA ILE A 210 3.22 11.04 -11.82
C ILE A 210 2.92 10.31 -10.52
N PHE A 211 1.66 9.90 -10.29
CA PHE A 211 1.29 9.08 -9.14
C PHE A 211 2.08 7.76 -9.10
N PHE A 212 2.13 7.03 -10.22
CA PHE A 212 2.87 5.76 -10.30
C PHE A 212 4.38 5.95 -10.21
N VAL A 213 4.93 7.02 -10.79
CA VAL A 213 6.35 7.38 -10.64
C VAL A 213 6.68 7.64 -9.17
N GLY A 214 5.83 8.38 -8.46
CA GLY A 214 5.96 8.60 -7.02
C GLY A 214 5.95 7.29 -6.23
N HIS A 215 5.08 6.34 -6.61
CA HIS A 215 5.02 5.02 -5.99
C HIS A 215 6.31 4.21 -6.22
N VAL A 216 6.86 4.21 -7.43
CA VAL A 216 8.14 3.55 -7.76
C VAL A 216 9.28 4.15 -6.95
N ILE A 217 9.43 5.48 -6.98
CA ILE A 217 10.50 6.18 -6.24
C ILE A 217 10.36 5.92 -4.73
N GLY A 218 9.14 6.01 -4.20
CA GLY A 218 8.81 5.71 -2.82
C GLY A 218 9.21 4.29 -2.44
N SER A 219 8.91 3.29 -3.28
CA SER A 219 9.26 1.89 -3.02
C SER A 219 10.78 1.67 -2.90
N ILE A 220 11.58 2.34 -3.72
CA ILE A 220 13.05 2.23 -3.70
C ILE A 220 13.61 2.87 -2.42
N ILE A 221 13.17 4.10 -2.11
CA ILE A 221 13.66 4.85 -0.95
C ILE A 221 13.22 4.19 0.36
N LEU A 222 11.94 3.84 0.48
CA LEU A 222 11.37 3.25 1.69
C LEU A 222 11.89 1.85 1.95
N SER A 223 12.25 1.08 0.91
CA SER A 223 12.91 -0.21 1.10
C SER A 223 14.28 -0.07 1.77
N GLY A 224 15.10 0.88 1.32
CA GLY A 224 16.40 1.16 1.95
C GLY A 224 16.27 1.68 3.39
N LEU A 225 15.28 2.53 3.65
CA LEU A 225 14.97 3.00 5.00
C LEU A 225 14.46 1.87 5.91
N GLY A 226 13.69 0.93 5.37
CA GLY A 226 13.14 -0.21 6.12
C GLY A 226 14.21 -1.15 6.65
N ASP A 227 15.33 -1.29 5.94
CA ASP A 227 16.44 -2.13 6.37
C ASP A 227 17.34 -1.46 7.43
N THR A 228 17.37 -0.11 7.46
CA THR A 228 18.19 0.65 8.41
C THR A 228 17.47 0.99 9.71
N VAL A 229 16.22 1.49 9.63
CA VAL A 229 15.41 1.88 10.80
C VAL A 229 14.65 0.69 11.39
N GLY A 230 14.43 -0.34 10.56
CA GLY A 230 13.59 -1.48 10.87
C GLY A 230 12.20 -1.36 10.25
N ARG A 231 11.70 -2.49 9.74
CA ARG A 231 10.48 -2.55 8.93
C ARG A 231 9.21 -2.22 9.70
N ILE A 232 9.05 -2.75 10.91
CA ILE A 232 7.83 -2.58 11.73
C ILE A 232 7.55 -1.11 12.09
N PRO A 233 8.50 -0.32 12.65
CA PRO A 233 8.22 1.08 12.96
C PRO A 233 7.95 1.90 11.70
N LEU A 234 8.67 1.64 10.60
CA LEU A 234 8.44 2.31 9.32
C LEU A 234 7.03 2.03 8.78
N MET A 235 6.60 0.76 8.79
CA MET A 235 5.24 0.39 8.38
C MET A 235 4.17 1.08 9.23
N ARG A 236 4.35 1.18 10.55
CA ARG A 236 3.37 1.85 11.42
C ARG A 236 3.26 3.34 11.12
N VAL A 237 4.38 4.02 10.91
CA VAL A 237 4.40 5.45 10.55
C VAL A 237 3.77 5.66 9.17
N GLY A 238 4.15 4.84 8.18
CA GLY A 238 3.59 4.91 6.83
C GLY A 238 2.08 4.71 6.82
N GLN A 239 1.58 3.66 7.47
CA GLN A 239 0.14 3.39 7.57
C GLN A 239 -0.63 4.46 8.34
N GLY A 240 -0.02 5.04 9.38
CA GLY A 240 -0.62 6.17 10.08
C GLY A 240 -0.75 7.41 9.19
N ALA A 241 0.31 7.73 8.44
CA ALA A 241 0.32 8.87 7.53
C ALA A 241 -0.67 8.71 6.37
N THR A 242 -0.74 7.51 5.75
CA THR A 242 -1.70 7.25 4.67
C THR A 242 -3.14 7.34 5.16
N LEU A 243 -3.45 6.83 6.35
CA LEU A 243 -4.79 6.93 6.93
C LEU A 243 -5.19 8.38 7.21
N ILE A 244 -4.28 9.19 7.77
CA ILE A 244 -4.53 10.62 8.02
C ILE A 244 -4.75 11.36 6.70
N SER A 245 -3.90 11.11 5.70
CA SER A 245 -4.05 11.70 4.36
C SER A 245 -5.38 11.31 3.71
N TYR A 246 -5.80 10.06 3.85
CA TYR A 246 -7.08 9.59 3.32
C TYR A 246 -8.26 10.29 3.98
N ILE A 247 -8.26 10.40 5.31
CA ILE A 247 -9.30 11.14 6.05
C ILE A 247 -9.33 12.60 5.60
N TYR A 248 -8.16 13.23 5.42
CA TYR A 248 -8.09 14.61 4.94
C TYR A 248 -8.72 14.76 3.54
N ILE A 249 -8.34 13.90 2.58
CA ILE A 249 -8.86 13.97 1.21
C ILE A 249 -10.37 13.76 1.18
N VAL A 250 -10.88 12.76 1.91
CA VAL A 250 -12.31 12.41 1.86
C VAL A 250 -13.19 13.44 2.56
N TYR A 251 -12.75 13.99 3.69
CA TYR A 251 -13.62 14.83 4.54
C TYR A 251 -13.32 16.32 4.47
N LEU A 252 -12.12 16.74 4.06
CA LEU A 252 -11.71 18.15 4.09
C LEU A 252 -11.43 18.72 2.71
N ALA A 253 -11.27 17.89 1.68
CA ALA A 253 -11.07 18.33 0.30
C ALA A 253 -12.33 18.23 -0.58
N GLN A 254 -13.49 17.90 0.01
CA GLN A 254 -14.82 18.04 -0.60
C GLN A 254 -15.41 19.40 -0.26
#